data_AF-A0A1D6QHM9-F1
#
_entry.id   AF-A0A1D6QHM9-F1
#
_cell.length_a   1.000
_cell.length_b   1.000
_cell.length_c   1.000
_cell.angle_alpha   90.00
_cell.angle_beta   90.00
_cell.angle_gamma   90.00
#
_symmetry.space_group_name_H-M   'P 1'
#
loop_
_entity.id
_entity.type
_entity.pdbx_description
1 polymer ?
#
loop_
_entity_poly.entity_id
_entity_poly.type
_entity_poly.pdbx_seq_one_letter_code
_entity_poly.pdbx_strand_id
1 'polypeptide(L)'
;MPRLSYVQEAADCLGADCVPRYVETKRLIELEIEDAFQAKQKRFGDIGGGGTEYKSLERVWARSEDAWQALLRELPDDTSERVVVAVGHPAIHLALICRCLGLPMEYLSSFHLDEGSVSVIDFPDGPRGRGVVRCTNYTAHLGRWAIPITRPN
;
A
#
# COMPACT_ATOMS: atom_id res chain seq x y z
N MET A 1 -3.65 27.33 1.35
CA MET A 1 -3.18 26.55 0.18
C MET A 1 -1.74 26.95 -0.12
N PRO A 2 -0.75 26.04 -0.02
CA PRO A 2 0.58 26.34 -0.51
C PRO A 2 0.50 26.51 -2.03
N ARG A 3 1.08 27.59 -2.56
CA ARG A 3 1.17 27.81 -4.00
C ARG A 3 2.08 26.72 -4.58
N LEU A 4 1.67 26.12 -5.69
CA LEU A 4 2.39 25.06 -6.41
C LEU A 4 3.88 25.37 -6.61
N SER A 5 4.23 26.66 -6.71
CA SER A 5 5.60 27.17 -6.82
C SER A 5 6.52 26.77 -5.65
N TYR A 6 5.99 26.67 -4.42
CA TYR A 6 6.80 26.36 -3.24
C TYR A 6 7.16 24.87 -3.14
N VAL A 7 6.34 24.02 -3.75
CA VAL A 7 6.57 22.56 -3.81
C VAL A 7 7.62 22.26 -4.87
N GLN A 8 7.59 22.99 -6.00
CA GLN A 8 8.58 22.86 -7.07
C GLN A 8 9.97 23.30 -6.59
N GLU A 9 10.07 24.45 -5.91
CA GLU A 9 11.33 25.00 -5.39
C GLU A 9 12.01 24.05 -4.38
N ALA A 10 11.24 23.40 -3.52
CA ALA A 10 11.77 22.42 -2.58
C ALA A 10 12.25 21.12 -3.27
N ALA A 11 11.61 20.70 -4.36
CA ALA A 11 12.03 19.53 -5.14
C ALA A 11 13.33 19.80 -5.91
N ASP A 12 13.48 21.01 -6.48
CA ASP A 12 14.71 21.46 -7.15
C ASP A 12 15.90 21.48 -6.17
N CYS A 13 15.70 21.93 -4.92
CA CYS A 13 16.74 21.90 -3.88
C CYS A 13 17.19 20.49 -3.47
N LEU A 14 16.36 19.47 -3.71
CA LEU A 14 16.67 18.07 -3.41
C LEU A 14 17.29 17.33 -4.61
N GLY A 15 17.47 18.01 -5.75
CA GLY A 15 17.88 17.36 -7.00
C GLY A 15 16.85 16.35 -7.51
N ALA A 16 15.60 16.45 -7.04
CA ALA A 16 14.51 15.59 -7.46
C ALA A 16 13.95 16.16 -8.76
N ASP A 17 14.09 15.41 -9.85
CA ASP A 17 13.52 15.78 -11.15
C ASP A 17 11.99 15.78 -11.05
N CYS A 18 11.40 16.94 -10.81
CA CYS A 18 9.97 17.13 -10.57
C CYS A 18 9.13 17.16 -11.86
N VAL A 19 9.68 16.65 -12.97
CA VAL A 19 8.94 16.43 -14.21
C VAL A 19 7.93 15.31 -13.99
N PRO A 20 6.61 15.56 -14.17
CA PRO A 20 5.60 14.52 -14.07
C PRO A 20 5.90 13.40 -15.05
N ARG A 21 6.13 12.18 -14.53
CA ARG A 21 6.23 10.99 -15.35
C ARG A 21 4.84 10.41 -15.51
N TYR A 22 4.39 10.28 -16.75
CA TYR A 22 3.18 9.55 -17.05
C TYR A 22 3.42 8.06 -16.77
N VAL A 23 2.62 7.50 -15.87
CA VAL A 23 2.69 6.09 -15.50
C VAL A 23 1.50 5.39 -16.15
N GLU A 24 1.77 4.27 -16.84
CA GLU A 24 0.73 3.39 -17.35
C GLU A 24 -0.14 2.91 -16.19
N THR A 25 -1.44 3.20 -16.23
CA THR A 25 -2.38 2.80 -15.18
C THR A 25 -3.19 1.61 -15.65
N LYS A 26 -3.08 0.50 -14.91
CA LYS A 26 -3.88 -0.70 -15.13
C LYS A 26 -4.85 -0.89 -13.98
N ARG A 27 -6.10 -1.21 -14.30
CA ARG A 27 -7.09 -1.59 -13.29
C ARG A 27 -6.92 -3.07 -12.98
N LEU A 28 -6.49 -3.38 -11.77
CA LEU A 28 -6.37 -4.75 -11.26
C LEU A 28 -7.56 -5.05 -10.36
N ILE A 29 -8.47 -5.89 -10.83
CA ILE A 29 -9.68 -6.26 -10.08
C ILE A 29 -9.27 -6.92 -8.76
N GLU A 30 -8.15 -7.63 -8.73
CA GLU A 30 -7.59 -8.28 -7.55
C GLU A 30 -7.32 -7.31 -6.39
N LEU A 31 -7.05 -6.03 -6.70
CA LEU A 31 -6.85 -4.95 -5.72
C LEU A 31 -8.15 -4.29 -5.25
N GLU A 32 -9.26 -4.46 -5.99
CA GLU A 32 -10.55 -3.85 -5.70
C GLU A 32 -11.26 -4.58 -4.56
N ILE A 33 -11.42 -3.97 -3.39
CA ILE A 33 -12.21 -4.55 -2.30
C ILE A 33 -13.66 -4.04 -2.44
N GLU A 34 -14.49 -4.73 -3.23
CA GLU A 34 -15.92 -4.43 -3.35
C GLU A 34 -16.60 -4.61 -1.97
N ASP A 35 -16.97 -3.48 -1.35
CA ASP A 35 -17.92 -3.30 -0.24
C ASP A 35 -17.82 -4.21 1.00
N ALA A 36 -16.70 -4.89 1.24
CA ALA A 36 -16.45 -5.55 2.53
C ALA A 36 -16.29 -4.54 3.69
N PHE A 37 -16.09 -3.25 3.38
CA PHE A 37 -15.86 -2.16 4.33
C PHE A 37 -17.00 -1.13 4.44
N GLN A 38 -18.01 -1.13 3.53
CA GLN A 38 -19.14 -0.20 3.60
C GLN A 38 -19.99 -0.34 4.88
N ALA A 39 -19.87 -1.46 5.59
CA ALA A 39 -20.64 -1.71 6.81
C ALA A 39 -20.16 -0.93 8.05
N LYS A 40 -18.99 -0.28 8.04
CA LYS A 40 -18.38 0.26 9.28
C LYS A 40 -18.06 1.76 9.31
N GLN A 41 -18.59 2.57 8.39
CA GLN A 41 -18.67 4.03 8.62
C GLN A 41 -19.97 4.47 9.32
N LYS A 42 -20.97 3.58 9.48
CA LYS A 42 -22.24 3.91 10.16
C LYS A 42 -22.35 3.56 11.65
N ARG A 43 -21.35 2.91 12.26
CA ARG A 43 -21.37 2.63 13.71
C ARG A 43 -19.97 2.67 14.32
N PHE A 44 -19.48 3.87 14.56
CA PHE A 44 -18.50 4.11 15.63
C PHE A 44 -19.26 3.94 16.95
N GLY A 45 -19.27 2.72 17.48
CA GLY A 45 -19.96 2.37 18.71
C GLY A 45 -20.76 1.08 18.59
N ASP A 46 -20.08 -0.05 18.48
CA ASP A 46 -20.49 -1.22 19.25
C ASP A 46 -19.34 -2.23 19.36
N ILE A 47 -19.17 -2.74 20.57
CA ILE A 47 -18.20 -3.75 20.95
C ILE A 47 -18.83 -5.10 20.63
N GLY A 48 -18.29 -5.83 19.64
CA GLY A 48 -18.67 -7.23 19.36
C GLY A 48 -18.95 -7.52 17.88
N GLY A 49 -17.91 -7.80 17.10
CA GLY A 49 -18.05 -8.03 15.65
C GLY A 49 -17.00 -8.93 15.00
N GLY A 50 -16.42 -9.89 15.73
CA GLY A 50 -15.30 -10.68 15.21
C GLY A 50 -15.61 -11.57 13.99
N GLY A 51 -16.83 -12.07 13.84
CA GLY A 51 -17.16 -13.07 12.81
C GLY A 51 -17.27 -12.53 11.38
N THR A 52 -17.81 -11.32 11.19
CA THR A 52 -17.98 -10.72 9.85
C THR A 52 -16.69 -10.10 9.35
N GLU A 53 -15.92 -9.46 10.24
CA GLU A 53 -14.62 -8.87 9.91
C GLU A 53 -13.60 -9.93 9.51
N TYR A 54 -13.59 -11.06 10.22
CA TYR A 54 -12.71 -12.18 9.92
C TYR A 54 -13.00 -12.78 8.54
N LYS A 55 -14.27 -13.01 8.18
CA LYS A 55 -14.65 -13.49 6.83
C LYS A 55 -14.26 -12.52 5.70
N SER A 56 -14.40 -11.22 5.95
CA SER A 56 -13.93 -10.20 5.00
C SER A 56 -12.41 -10.23 4.85
N LEU A 57 -11.68 -10.41 5.95
CA LEU A 57 -10.23 -10.51 5.95
C LEU A 57 -9.73 -11.77 5.23
N GLU A 58 -10.37 -12.92 5.43
CA GLU A 58 -10.07 -14.15 4.68
C GLU A 58 -10.24 -13.97 3.18
N ARG A 59 -11.30 -13.26 2.75
CA ARG A 59 -11.52 -12.97 1.33
C ARG A 59 -10.43 -12.05 0.76
N VAL A 60 -10.02 -11.02 1.52
CA VAL A 60 -8.91 -10.14 1.13
C VAL A 60 -7.61 -10.93 1.07
N TRP A 61 -7.36 -11.79 2.06
CA TRP A 61 -6.19 -12.64 2.12
C TRP A 61 -6.10 -13.60 0.93
N ALA A 62 -7.20 -14.28 0.60
CA ALA A 62 -7.26 -15.17 -0.56
C ALA A 62 -6.90 -14.42 -1.86
N ARG A 63 -7.53 -13.26 -2.08
CA ARG A 63 -7.30 -12.43 -3.28
C ARG A 63 -5.92 -11.80 -3.35
N SER A 64 -5.28 -11.59 -2.21
CA SER A 64 -3.95 -11.00 -2.17
C SER A 64 -2.88 -11.88 -2.85
N GLU A 65 -3.11 -13.20 -2.98
CA GLU A 65 -2.20 -14.04 -3.77
C GLU A 65 -2.31 -13.68 -5.26
N ASP A 66 -3.52 -13.62 -5.79
CA ASP A 66 -3.76 -13.27 -7.18
C ASP A 66 -3.22 -11.87 -7.49
N ALA A 67 -3.47 -10.91 -6.59
CA ALA A 67 -2.94 -9.56 -6.68
C ALA A 67 -1.41 -9.54 -6.67
N TRP A 68 -0.77 -10.30 -5.77
CA TRP A 68 0.68 -10.42 -5.70
C TRP A 68 1.26 -10.95 -7.01
N GLN A 69 0.69 -12.05 -7.54
CA GLN A 69 1.13 -12.64 -8.80
C GLN A 69 0.86 -11.73 -10.00
N ALA A 70 -0.21 -10.95 -10.00
CA ALA A 70 -0.49 -9.97 -11.05
C ALA A 70 0.54 -8.85 -11.05
N LEU A 71 0.92 -8.33 -9.88
CA LEU A 71 1.95 -7.30 -9.75
C LEU A 71 3.33 -7.81 -10.18
N LEU A 72 3.70 -9.03 -9.79
CA LEU A 72 4.98 -9.63 -10.20
C LEU A 72 5.08 -9.81 -11.72
N ARG A 73 3.97 -10.13 -12.40
CA ARG A 73 3.94 -10.25 -13.87
C ARG A 73 4.15 -8.93 -14.61
N GLU A 74 3.94 -7.80 -13.95
CA GLU A 74 4.18 -6.48 -14.53
C GLU A 74 5.65 -6.05 -14.39
N LEU A 75 6.41 -6.67 -13.49
CA LEU A 75 7.83 -6.44 -13.37
C LEU A 75 8.59 -7.18 -14.48
N PRO A 76 9.61 -6.56 -15.08
CA PRO A 76 10.43 -7.19 -16.11
C PRO A 76 11.28 -8.32 -15.51
N ASP A 77 11.49 -9.39 -16.28
CA ASP A 77 12.41 -10.48 -15.95
C ASP A 77 13.88 -10.15 -16.30
N ASP A 78 14.13 -8.98 -16.90
CA ASP A 78 15.47 -8.51 -17.30
C ASP A 78 16.05 -7.47 -16.32
N THR A 79 17.21 -6.91 -16.64
CA THR A 79 17.88 -5.92 -15.78
C THR A 79 17.32 -4.50 -15.93
N SER A 80 16.18 -4.30 -16.60
CA SER A 80 15.57 -2.98 -16.74
C SER A 80 14.88 -2.56 -15.45
N GLU A 81 15.10 -1.31 -15.05
CA GLU A 81 14.43 -0.74 -13.89
C GLU A 81 12.98 -0.40 -14.22
N ARG A 82 12.03 -1.14 -13.64
CA ARG A 82 10.60 -0.80 -13.70
C ARG A 82 10.02 -0.72 -12.31
N VAL A 83 9.30 0.37 -12.04
CA VAL A 83 8.54 0.56 -10.81
C VAL A 83 7.05 0.32 -11.11
N VAL A 84 6.43 -0.56 -10.35
CA VAL A 84 4.98 -0.79 -10.37
C VAL A 84 4.39 -0.17 -9.11
N VAL A 85 3.38 0.68 -9.28
CA VAL A 85 2.66 1.31 -8.16
C VAL A 85 1.28 0.67 -8.04
N ALA A 86 1.03 0.01 -6.90
CA ALA A 86 -0.27 -0.53 -6.56
C ALA A 86 -1.01 0.43 -5.64
N VAL A 87 -2.23 0.85 -6.02
CA VAL A 87 -3.10 1.71 -5.22
C VAL A 87 -4.33 0.91 -4.81
N GLY A 88 -4.64 0.88 -3.52
CA GLY A 88 -5.77 0.12 -3.00
C GLY A 88 -6.04 0.41 -1.52
N HIS A 89 -6.99 -0.34 -0.97
CA HIS A 89 -7.40 -0.21 0.44
C HIS A 89 -6.29 -0.71 1.39
N PRO A 90 -6.15 -0.18 2.62
CA PRO A 90 -5.13 -0.63 3.57
C PRO A 90 -5.11 -2.15 3.81
N ALA A 91 -6.27 -2.81 3.77
CA ALA A 91 -6.37 -4.26 3.97
C ALA A 91 -5.61 -5.09 2.90
N ILE A 92 -5.72 -4.75 1.61
CA ILE A 92 -4.97 -5.46 0.56
C ILE A 92 -3.47 -5.11 0.64
N HIS A 93 -3.16 -3.87 1.01
CA HIS A 93 -1.79 -3.41 1.19
C HIS A 93 -1.08 -4.20 2.31
N LEU A 94 -1.73 -4.36 3.47
CA LEU A 94 -1.24 -5.21 4.57
C LEU A 94 -1.05 -6.67 4.13
N ALA A 95 -1.99 -7.21 3.35
CA ALA A 95 -1.88 -8.57 2.83
C ALA A 95 -0.68 -8.77 1.91
N LEU A 96 -0.39 -7.80 1.04
CA LEU A 96 0.80 -7.82 0.18
C LEU A 96 2.10 -7.72 1.00
N ILE A 97 2.13 -6.90 2.05
CA ILE A 97 3.28 -6.82 2.97
C ILE A 97 3.52 -8.15 3.69
N CYS A 98 2.47 -8.75 4.26
CA CYS A 98 2.57 -10.05 4.91
C CYS A 98 3.07 -11.14 3.95
N ARG A 99 2.56 -11.17 2.70
CA ARG A 99 3.04 -12.12 1.68
C ARG A 99 4.52 -11.91 1.36
N CYS A 100 4.95 -10.67 1.19
CA CYS A 100 6.36 -10.35 0.97
C CYS A 100 7.26 -10.88 2.10
N LEU A 101 6.78 -10.80 3.35
CA LEU A 101 7.50 -11.25 4.54
C LEU A 101 7.36 -12.76 4.81
N GLY A 102 6.53 -13.47 4.05
CA GLY A 102 6.20 -14.88 4.31
C GLY A 102 5.39 -15.07 5.61
N LEU A 103 4.68 -14.04 6.05
CA LEU A 103 3.84 -14.08 7.25
C LEU A 103 2.41 -14.53 6.89
N PRO A 104 1.79 -15.40 7.70
CA PRO A 104 0.42 -15.84 7.45
C PRO A 104 -0.60 -14.76 7.90
N MET A 105 -1.88 -15.01 7.59
CA MET A 105 -2.97 -14.04 7.76
C MET A 105 -3.10 -13.50 9.19
N GLU A 106 -2.73 -14.30 10.19
CA GLU A 106 -2.83 -13.95 11.62
C GLU A 106 -1.96 -12.74 11.99
N TYR A 107 -0.96 -12.42 11.17
CA TYR A 107 -0.05 -11.29 11.38
C TYR A 107 -0.56 -9.98 10.77
N LEU A 108 -1.69 -9.97 10.04
CA LEU A 108 -2.22 -8.74 9.44
C LEU A 108 -2.48 -7.65 10.48
N SER A 109 -2.95 -8.02 11.68
CA SER A 109 -3.17 -7.10 12.80
C SER A 109 -1.90 -6.61 13.49
N SER A 110 -0.73 -7.17 13.14
CA SER A 110 0.57 -6.73 13.68
C SER A 110 1.09 -5.46 13.00
N PHE A 111 0.44 -5.03 11.92
CA PHE A 111 0.83 -3.88 11.13
C PHE A 111 -0.26 -2.80 11.17
N HIS A 112 0.18 -1.55 11.07
CA HIS A 112 -0.68 -0.38 10.94
C HIS A 112 -0.29 0.39 9.69
N LEU A 113 -1.28 0.87 8.94
CA LEU A 113 -1.09 1.78 7.81
C LEU A 113 -1.97 3.00 8.01
N ASP A 114 -1.36 4.17 7.90
CA ASP A 114 -2.04 5.46 7.85
C ASP A 114 -2.60 5.71 6.44
N GLU A 115 -3.65 6.51 6.37
CA GLU A 115 -4.23 6.93 5.09
C GLU A 115 -3.21 7.71 4.25
N GLY A 116 -3.15 7.39 2.96
CA GLY A 116 -2.17 7.99 2.05
C GLY A 116 -0.73 7.53 2.30
N SER A 117 -0.48 6.54 3.18
CA SER A 117 0.86 6.00 3.37
C SER A 117 1.34 5.19 2.16
N VAL A 118 2.67 5.15 1.99
CA VAL A 118 3.35 4.39 0.95
C VAL A 118 4.21 3.32 1.60
N SER A 119 4.23 2.12 1.01
CA SER A 119 5.23 1.09 1.33
C SER A 119 5.99 0.72 0.06
N VAL A 120 7.24 0.33 0.22
CA VAL A 120 8.13 -0.01 -0.90
C VAL A 120 8.68 -1.41 -0.70
N ILE A 121 8.57 -2.23 -1.74
CA ILE A 121 9.09 -3.60 -1.82
C ILE A 121 10.00 -3.67 -3.04
N ASP A 122 11.26 -4.04 -2.80
CA ASP A 122 12.26 -4.23 -3.85
C ASP A 122 12.39 -5.71 -4.20
N PHE A 123 12.72 -6.00 -5.45
CA PHE A 123 13.01 -7.35 -5.94
C PHE A 123 14.42 -7.39 -6.53
N PRO A 124 15.47 -7.41 -5.68
CA PRO A 124 16.86 -7.31 -6.14
C PRO A 124 17.29 -8.49 -7.03
N ASP A 125 16.67 -9.66 -6.83
CA ASP A 125 16.91 -10.88 -7.61
C ASP A 125 15.85 -11.10 -8.70
N GLY A 126 15.14 -10.03 -9.10
CA GLY A 126 14.04 -10.06 -10.06
C GLY A 126 12.70 -10.56 -9.48
N PRO A 127 11.62 -10.54 -10.26
CA PRO A 127 10.25 -10.81 -9.77
C PRO A 127 10.03 -12.26 -9.30
N ARG A 128 10.91 -13.19 -9.68
CA ARG A 128 10.91 -14.58 -9.19
C ARG A 128 11.72 -14.76 -7.90
N GLY A 129 12.49 -13.74 -7.52
CA GLY A 129 13.26 -13.69 -6.29
C GLY A 129 12.41 -13.34 -5.08
N ARG A 130 13.07 -13.20 -3.92
CA ARG A 130 12.41 -12.79 -2.68
C ARG A 130 12.23 -11.27 -2.67
N GLY A 131 11.01 -10.81 -2.38
CA GLY A 131 10.73 -9.40 -2.13
C GLY A 131 11.38 -8.92 -0.82
N VAL A 132 11.91 -7.70 -0.83
CA VAL A 132 12.54 -7.03 0.30
C VAL A 132 11.75 -5.78 0.65
N VAL A 133 11.10 -5.78 1.81
CA VAL A 133 10.41 -4.59 2.31
C VAL A 133 11.44 -3.53 2.69
N ARG A 134 11.42 -2.39 2.00
CA ARG A 134 12.32 -1.25 2.25
C ARG A 134 11.74 -0.25 3.23
N CYS A 135 10.44 0.00 3.12
CA CYS A 135 9.71 0.80 4.06
C CYS A 135 8.24 0.37 4.09
N THR A 136 7.60 0.60 5.23
CA THR A 136 6.16 0.47 5.42
C THR A 136 5.62 1.75 6.03
N ASN A 137 4.35 2.04 5.76
CA ASN A 137 3.63 3.17 6.36
C ASN A 137 4.35 4.55 6.23
N TYR A 138 5.01 4.82 5.10
CA TYR A 138 5.75 6.06 4.89
C TYR A 138 4.81 7.21 4.53
N THR A 139 4.74 8.22 5.41
CA THR A 139 3.81 9.37 5.28
C THR A 139 4.52 10.72 5.13
N ALA A 140 5.86 10.76 5.16
CA ALA A 140 6.59 12.04 5.14
C ALA A 140 6.35 12.86 3.86
N HIS A 141 5.96 12.20 2.75
CA HIS A 141 5.59 12.86 1.50
C HIS A 141 4.32 13.72 1.60
N LEU A 142 3.48 13.50 2.61
CA LEU A 142 2.30 14.32 2.90
C LEU A 142 2.66 15.66 3.57
N GLY A 143 3.94 15.86 3.90
CA GLY A 143 4.49 17.10 4.45
C GLY A 143 4.25 17.28 5.95
N ARG A 144 4.84 18.35 6.51
CA ARG A 144 4.85 18.64 7.96
C ARG A 144 3.47 18.78 8.64
N TRP A 145 2.40 18.83 7.86
CA TRP A 145 1.03 19.01 8.34
C TRP A 145 0.20 17.72 8.32
N ALA A 146 0.76 16.63 7.81
CA ALA A 146 0.19 15.30 7.98
C ALA A 146 0.49 14.84 9.41
N ILE A 147 -0.48 15.04 10.30
CA ILE A 147 -0.42 14.58 11.67
C ILE A 147 -0.62 13.05 11.63
N PRO A 148 0.29 12.22 12.19
CA PRO A 148 -0.01 10.81 12.40
C PRO A 148 -1.30 10.68 13.21
N ILE A 149 -2.30 9.96 12.69
CA ILE A 149 -3.61 9.84 13.37
C ILE A 149 -3.45 9.03 14.67
N THR A 150 -2.35 8.31 14.82
CA THR A 150 -2.00 7.60 16.06
C THR A 150 -1.52 8.60 17.12
N ARG A 151 -2.40 8.85 18.10
CA ARG A 151 -2.02 9.50 19.35
C ARG A 151 -0.93 8.65 20.03
N PRO A 152 0.11 9.26 20.62
CA PRO A 152 1.01 8.52 21.50
C PRO A 152 0.22 7.97 22.68
N ASN A 153 0.46 6.69 23.00
CA ASN A 153 -0.05 6.03 24.19
C ASN A 153 0.38 6.76 25.47
#